data_AF-A0A954G696-F1
#
_entry.id   AF-A0A954G696-F1
#
_cell.length_a   1.000
_cell.length_b   1.000
_cell.length_c   1.000
_cell.angle_alpha   90.00
_cell.angle_beta   90.00
_cell.angle_gamma   90.00
#
_symmetry.space_group_name_H-M   'P 1'
#
loop_
_entity.id
_entity.type
_entity.pdbx_description
1 polymer ?
#
loop_
_entity_poly.entity_id
_entity_poly.type
_entity_poly.pdbx_seq_one_letter_code
_entity_poly.pdbx_strand_id
1 'polypeptide(L)' 'AMLKIAGRNGLGLFAIPVQIQKDVSDIYGLHTVGLANGVKEQFYAVSVERKLKHPAVFAICENPLQNCL' A
#
# COMPACT_ATOMS: atom_id res chain seq x y z
N ALA A 1 6.13 10.20 8.63
CA ALA A 1 5.37 9.81 9.84
C ALA A 1 4.47 10.92 10.41
N MET A 2 4.43 12.13 9.85
CA MET A 2 3.60 13.22 10.37
C MET A 2 2.12 13.13 9.94
N LEU A 3 1.84 12.69 8.69
CA LEU A 3 0.46 12.60 8.18
C LEU A 3 -0.45 11.70 9.02
N LYS A 4 0.05 10.55 9.50
CA LYS A 4 -0.74 9.60 10.32
C LYS A 4 -1.16 10.22 11.65
N ILE A 5 -0.27 10.98 12.28
CA ILE A 5 -0.51 11.62 13.58
C ILE A 5 -1.45 12.83 13.41
N ALA A 6 -1.21 13.66 12.38
CA ALA A 6 -2.09 14.78 12.06
C ALA A 6 -3.51 14.32 11.68
N GLY A 7 -3.63 13.23 10.91
CA GLY A 7 -4.90 12.62 10.55
C GLY A 7 -5.66 12.07 11.75
N ARG A 8 -4.99 11.31 12.64
CA ARG A 8 -5.60 10.79 13.88
C ARG A 8 -6.13 11.90 14.79
N ASN A 9 -5.47 13.05 14.82
CA ASN A 9 -5.88 14.20 15.63
C ASN A 9 -6.96 15.06 14.96
N GLY A 10 -7.50 14.65 13.80
CA GLY A 10 -8.57 15.38 13.10
C GLY A 10 -8.12 16.70 12.47
N LEU A 11 -6.82 16.91 12.28
CA LEU A 11 -6.25 18.17 11.80
C LEU A 11 -6.20 18.27 10.26
N GLY A 12 -6.76 17.30 9.53
CA GLY A 12 -6.83 17.35 8.07
C GLY A 12 -7.18 16.02 7.39
N LEU A 13 -7.10 16.02 6.06
CA LEU A 13 -7.31 14.87 5.18
C LEU A 13 -5.98 14.36 4.65
N PHE A 14 -5.86 13.04 4.46
CA PHE A 14 -4.70 12.44 3.82
C PHE A 14 -5.09 11.27 2.93
N ALA A 15 -4.29 11.04 1.90
CA ALA A 15 -4.47 9.92 1.01
C ALA A 15 -3.86 8.65 1.61
N ILE A 16 -4.57 7.53 1.45
CA ILE A 16 -4.09 6.19 1.77
C ILE A 16 -4.41 5.25 0.61
N PRO A 17 -3.61 4.17 0.44
CA PRO A 17 -3.96 3.10 -0.49
C PRO A 17 -5.31 2.49 -0.09
N VAL A 18 -6.16 2.26 -1.08
CA VAL A 18 -7.52 1.71 -0.86
C VAL A 18 -7.46 0.32 -0.22
N GLN A 19 -6.43 -0.46 -0.56
CA GLN A 19 -6.24 -1.83 -0.08
C GLN A 19 -6.10 -1.92 1.45
N ILE A 20 -5.55 -0.88 2.10
CA ILE A 20 -5.34 -0.85 3.56
C ILE A 20 -6.33 0.07 4.28
N GLN A 21 -7.35 0.56 3.57
CA GLN A 21 -8.30 1.55 4.08
C GLN A 21 -8.97 1.10 5.37
N LYS A 22 -9.45 -0.15 5.41
CA LYS A 22 -10.14 -0.72 6.56
C LYS A 22 -9.24 -0.77 7.78
N ASP A 23 -8.03 -1.34 7.64
CA ASP A 23 -7.07 -1.46 8.73
C ASP A 23 -6.67 -0.09 9.29
N VAL A 24 -6.48 0.89 8.41
CA VAL A 24 -6.14 2.26 8.80
C VAL A 24 -7.32 2.93 9.51
N SER A 25 -8.55 2.75 9.03
CA SER A 25 -9.76 3.25 9.70
C SER A 25 -9.90 2.67 11.11
N ASP A 26 -9.67 1.37 11.27
CA ASP A 26 -9.82 0.67 12.55
C ASP A 26 -8.72 1.07 13.55
N ILE A 27 -7.46 1.17 13.12
CA ILE A 27 -6.32 1.49 14.00
C ILE A 27 -6.32 2.96 14.44
N TYR A 28 -6.74 3.86 13.55
CA TYR A 28 -6.61 5.31 13.76
C TYR A 28 -7.95 6.02 13.97
N GLY A 29 -9.08 5.32 13.94
CA GLY A 29 -10.42 5.89 14.16
C GLY A 29 -10.82 6.89 13.06
N LEU A 30 -10.47 6.57 11.80
CA LEU A 30 -10.66 7.48 10.68
C LEU A 30 -11.86 7.10 9.83
N HIS A 31 -12.48 8.11 9.21
CA HIS A 31 -13.55 7.93 8.24
C HIS A 31 -13.09 8.33 6.84
N THR A 32 -13.56 7.58 5.85
CA THR A 32 -13.27 7.86 4.44
C THR A 32 -14.18 8.96 3.94
N VAL A 33 -13.59 9.99 3.31
CA VAL A 33 -14.34 11.08 2.68
C VAL A 33 -14.55 10.89 1.18
N GLY A 34 -13.74 10.06 0.53
CA GLY A 34 -13.86 9.76 -0.90
C GLY A 34 -12.57 9.17 -1.47
N LEU A 35 -12.63 8.81 -2.76
CA LEU A 35 -11.47 8.35 -3.52
C LEU A 35 -10.82 9.52 -4.27
N ALA A 36 -9.50 9.59 -4.24
CA ALA A 36 -8.74 10.52 -5.05
C ALA A 36 -8.69 10.02 -6.51
N ASN A 37 -9.75 10.28 -7.27
CA ASN A 37 -9.88 9.83 -8.65
C ASN A 37 -8.69 10.33 -9.51
N GLY A 38 -8.10 9.42 -10.29
CA GLY A 38 -6.95 9.71 -11.15
C GLY A 38 -5.58 9.54 -10.47
N VAL A 39 -5.53 9.36 -9.15
CA VAL A 39 -4.30 9.02 -8.44
C VAL A 39 -4.12 7.51 -8.45
N LYS A 40 -3.02 7.05 -9.07
CA LYS A 40 -2.64 5.64 -9.10
C LYS A 40 -1.28 5.48 -8.45
N GLU A 41 -1.19 4.59 -7.48
CA GLU A 41 0.08 4.17 -6.87
C GLU A 41 0.50 2.83 -7.49
N GLN A 42 1.77 2.72 -7.88
CA GLN A 42 2.33 1.51 -8.48
C GLN A 42 3.42 0.96 -7.56
N PHE A 43 3.26 -0.29 -7.14
CA PHE A 43 4.23 -0.99 -6.32
C PHE A 43 5.13 -1.83 -7.22
N TYR A 44 6.44 -1.64 -7.09
CA TYR A 44 7.45 -2.36 -7.86
C TYR A 44 8.30 -3.23 -6.93
N ALA A 45 8.44 -4.51 -7.29
CA ALA A 45 9.43 -5.39 -6.69
C ALA A 45 10.72 -5.30 -7.51
N VAL A 46 11.78 -4.73 -6.92
CA VAL A 46 13.09 -4.58 -7.58
C VAL A 46 14.09 -5.52 -6.92
N SER A 47 14.74 -6.37 -7.73
CA SER A 47 15.83 -7.25 -7.30
C SER A 47 17.14 -6.87 -8.01
N VAL A 48 18.26 -6.98 -7.30
CA VAL A 48 19.61 -6.65 -7.82
C VAL A 48 20.22 -7.82 -8.60
N GLU A 49 19.62 -9.01 -8.51
CA GLU A 49 20.12 -10.21 -9.19
C GLU A 49 19.77 -10.20 -10.68
N ARG A 50 20.80 -10.20 -11.55
CA ARG A 50 20.64 -10.32 -13.01
C ARG A 50 20.06 -11.65 -13.47
N LYS A 51 20.20 -12.71 -12.66
CA LYS A 51 19.60 -14.04 -12.87
C LYS A 51 19.08 -14.53 -11.53
N LEU A 52 17.77 -14.77 -11.44
CA LEU A 52 17.14 -15.37 -10.27
C LEU A 52 17.67 -16.79 -10.11
N LYS A 53 18.52 -17.02 -9.10
CA LYS A 53 19.15 -18.33 -8.86
C LYS A 53 18.45 -19.11 -7.75
N HIS A 54 17.89 -18.41 -6.78
CA HIS A 54 17.28 -19.05 -5.63
C HIS A 54 15.83 -19.43 -5.96
N PRO A 55 15.44 -20.72 -5.83
CA PRO A 55 14.10 -21.19 -6.22
C PRO A 55 12.97 -20.47 -5.47
N ALA A 56 13.20 -20.05 -4.21
CA ALA A 56 12.21 -19.27 -3.46
C ALA A 56 11.96 -17.87 -4.06
N VAL A 57 12.99 -17.20 -4.58
CA VAL A 57 12.82 -15.87 -5.19
C VAL A 57 12.15 -16.00 -6.55
N PHE A 58 12.46 -17.07 -7.29
CA PHE A 58 11.76 -17.40 -8.53
C PHE A 58 10.27 -17.62 -8.30
N ALA A 59 9.88 -18.38 -7.27
CA ALA A 59 8.48 -18.59 -6.92
C ALA A 59 7.72 -17.29 -6.59
N ILE A 60 8.37 -16.34 -5.91
CA ILE A 60 7.80 -15.02 -5.59
C ILE A 60 7.68 -14.14 -6.84
N CYS A 61 8.65 -14.20 -7.75
CA CYS A 61 8.64 -13.42 -8.98
C CYS A 61 7.73 -14.00 -10.08
N GLU A 62 7.60 -15.32 -10.16
CA GLU A 62 6.75 -16.03 -11.14
C GLU A 62 5.27 -15.98 -10.74
N ASN A 63 4.98 -15.96 -9.44
CA ASN A 63 3.67 -15.63 -8.88
C ASN A 63 3.73 -14.25 -8.19
N PRO A 64 3.76 -13.14 -8.96
CA PRO A 64 3.62 -11.82 -8.38
C PRO A 64 2.19 -11.72 -7.84
N LEU A 65 2.01 -12.10 -6.57
CA LEU A 65 0.78 -12.05 -5.77
C LEU A 65 -0.45 -11.63 -6.59
N GLN A 66 -1.14 -12.61 -7.19
CA GLN A 66 -2.31 -12.46 -8.07
C GLN A 66 -3.53 -11.78 -7.40
N ASN A 67 -3.38 -11.16 -6.23
CA ASN A 67 -4.48 -10.75 -5.37
C ASN A 67 -4.29 -9.36 -4.74
N CYS A 68 -3.56 -8.45 -5.41
CA CYS A 68 -3.38 -7.05 -4.98
C CYS A 68 -4.36 -6.06 -5.64
N LEU A 69 -5.51 -6.52 -6.14
CA LEU A 69 -6.65 -5.72 -6.61
C LEU A 69 -7.86 -5.94 -5.70
#